data_AF-A0A067EV47-F1
#
_entry.id   AF-A0A067EV47-F1
#
_cell.length_a   1.000
_cell.length_b   1.000
_cell.length_c   1.000
_cell.angle_alpha   90.00
_cell.angle_beta   90.00
_cell.angle_gamma   90.00
#
_symmetry.space_group_name_H-M   'P 1'
#
loop_
_entity.id
_entity.type
_entity.pdbx_description
1 polymer ?
#
loop_
_entity_poly.entity_id
_entity_poly.type
_entity_poly.pdbx_seq_one_letter_code
_entity_poly.pdbx_strand_id
1 'polypeptide(L)'
;MDVSGNRKAIVVYVPYRLRKAYRKIHSRLVRELEKKFSGKDVVLIATRRIVRPPKKGSAVQRPRSRTLTAVHDAMLEDVVYPAEIVGKRVRYRLDGSKIIKIFLDPKERNNTEYKLESFSGVYRKLTGKDVVFDYPITDA
;
A
#
# COMPACT_ATOMS: atom_id res chain seq x y z
N MET A 1 -1.45 14.34 -0.19
CA MET A 1 -1.69 13.80 -1.54
C MET A 1 -3.17 13.94 -1.84
N ASP A 2 -3.54 14.55 -2.95
CA ASP A 2 -4.94 14.58 -3.37
C ASP A 2 -5.36 13.19 -3.83
N VAL A 3 -6.47 12.73 -3.28
CA VAL A 3 -7.10 11.42 -3.52
C VAL A 3 -8.45 11.70 -4.23
N SER A 4 -9.02 10.68 -4.88
CA SER A 4 -10.38 10.77 -5.44
C SER A 4 -11.40 11.25 -4.41
N GLY A 5 -12.43 11.96 -4.87
CA GLY A 5 -13.53 12.43 -4.00
C GLY A 5 -13.21 13.66 -3.15
N ASN A 6 -12.30 14.54 -3.60
CA ASN A 6 -11.93 15.79 -2.92
C ASN A 6 -11.30 15.58 -1.51
N ARG A 7 -10.89 14.35 -1.19
CA ARG A 7 -10.19 13.98 0.05
C ARG A 7 -8.68 14.12 -0.13
N LYS A 8 -7.98 14.43 0.96
CA LYS A 8 -6.51 14.51 0.98
C LYS A 8 -5.96 13.45 1.92
N ALA A 9 -5.03 12.63 1.44
CA ALA A 9 -4.30 11.68 2.28
C ALA A 9 -2.93 12.24 2.70
N ILE A 10 -2.54 12.00 3.94
CA ILE A 10 -1.20 12.29 4.47
C ILE A 10 -0.41 10.99 4.42
N VAL A 11 0.72 11.01 3.71
CA VAL A 11 1.65 9.88 3.67
C VAL A 11 2.84 10.21 4.55
N VAL A 12 3.06 9.39 5.58
CA VAL A 12 4.20 9.53 6.49
C VAL A 12 5.24 8.48 6.14
N TYR A 13 6.42 8.95 5.75
CA TYR A 13 7.55 8.08 5.43
C TYR A 13 8.30 7.68 6.71
N VAL A 14 8.36 6.38 6.95
CA VAL A 14 9.07 5.80 8.09
C VAL A 14 10.35 5.10 7.61
N PRO A 15 11.51 5.29 8.24
CA PRO A 15 12.70 4.52 7.91
C PRO A 15 12.45 3.01 8.00
N TYR A 16 12.89 2.23 7.02
CA TYR A 16 12.62 0.78 6.95
C TYR A 16 12.99 0.02 8.23
N ARG A 17 14.07 0.43 8.91
CA ARG A 17 14.52 -0.17 10.18
C ARG A 17 13.48 -0.02 11.31
N LEU A 18 12.72 1.07 11.32
CA LEU A 18 11.73 1.38 12.35
C LEU A 18 10.34 0.84 12.04
N ARG A 19 10.11 0.29 10.83
CA ARG A 19 8.80 -0.21 10.38
C ARG A 19 8.11 -1.10 11.41
N LYS A 20 8.83 -2.03 12.03
CA LYS A 20 8.26 -2.97 13.01
C LYS A 20 7.78 -2.27 14.28
N ALA A 21 8.51 -1.25 14.75
CA ALA A 21 8.12 -0.46 15.92
C ALA A 21 6.87 0.37 15.61
N TYR A 22 6.81 1.02 14.45
CA TYR A 22 5.65 1.80 14.02
C TYR A 22 4.41 0.93 13.78
N ARG A 23 4.57 -0.31 13.28
CA ARG A 23 3.45 -1.26 13.17
C ARG A 23 2.82 -1.56 14.54
N LYS A 24 3.63 -1.76 15.59
CA LYS A 24 3.11 -2.01 16.95
C LYS A 24 2.23 -0.88 17.50
N ILE A 25 2.56 0.38 17.17
CA ILE A 25 1.82 1.56 17.66
C ILE A 25 0.86 2.15 16.62
N HIS A 26 0.66 1.48 15.49
CA HIS A 26 0.02 2.06 14.31
C HIS A 26 -1.40 2.54 14.57
N SER A 27 -2.26 1.70 15.17
CA SER A 27 -3.66 2.03 15.42
C SER A 27 -3.81 3.28 16.27
N ARG A 28 -3.00 3.40 17.32
CA ARG A 28 -2.96 4.57 18.21
C ARG A 28 -2.43 5.81 17.47
N LEU A 29 -1.30 5.67 16.78
CA LEU A 29 -0.65 6.77 16.08
C LEU A 29 -1.53 7.35 14.96
N VAL A 30 -2.10 6.49 14.12
CA VAL A 30 -2.99 6.91 13.04
C VAL A 30 -4.22 7.61 13.59
N ARG A 31 -4.85 7.06 14.64
CA ARG A 31 -6.02 7.69 15.28
C ARG A 31 -5.71 9.07 15.85
N GLU A 32 -4.56 9.24 16.51
CA GLU A 32 -4.15 10.54 17.06
C GLU A 32 -3.84 11.56 15.96
N LEU A 33 -3.21 11.13 14.87
CA LEU A 33 -2.92 11.99 13.73
C LEU A 33 -4.19 12.38 12.98
N GLU A 34 -5.12 11.46 12.74
CA GLU A 34 -6.38 11.75 12.06
C GLU A 34 -7.29 12.70 12.86
N LYS A 35 -7.26 12.60 14.19
CA LYS A 35 -7.93 13.60 15.06
C LYS A 35 -7.34 15.00 14.89
N LYS A 36 -6.01 15.13 14.79
CA LYS A 36 -5.33 16.42 14.60
C LYS A 36 -5.48 16.96 13.19
N PHE A 37 -5.48 16.07 12.20
CA PHE A 37 -5.62 16.37 10.79
C PHE A 37 -7.00 15.97 10.29
N SER A 38 -8.02 16.67 10.81
CA SER A 38 -9.43 16.42 10.47
C SER A 38 -9.65 16.36 8.96
N GLY A 39 -10.42 15.35 8.53
CA GLY A 39 -10.78 15.13 7.12
C GLY A 39 -9.64 14.60 6.23
N LYS A 40 -8.52 14.16 6.81
CA LYS A 40 -7.39 13.59 6.06
C LYS A 40 -7.05 12.19 6.54
N ASP A 41 -7.00 11.24 5.61
CA ASP A 41 -6.59 9.87 5.90
C ASP A 41 -5.07 9.79 6.05
N VAL A 42 -4.58 9.15 7.11
CA VAL A 42 -3.14 9.02 7.37
C VAL A 42 -2.67 7.61 7.03
N VAL A 43 -1.63 7.50 6.19
CA VAL A 43 -1.01 6.22 5.78
C VAL A 43 0.48 6.25 6.08
N LEU A 44 0.98 5.19 6.73
CA LEU A 44 2.38 5.02 7.09
C LEU A 44 3.07 4.09 6.10
N ILE A 45 4.15 4.56 5.45
CA ILE A 45 4.87 3.78 4.45
C ILE A 45 6.35 3.73 4.78
N ALA A 46 6.94 2.53 4.76
CA ALA A 46 8.37 2.43 4.94
C ALA A 46 9.15 2.90 3.69
N THR A 47 10.18 3.71 3.89
CA THR A 47 11.09 4.17 2.84
C THR A 47 11.91 2.99 2.31
N ARG A 48 11.58 2.50 1.12
CA ARG A 48 12.28 1.38 0.46
C ARG A 48 13.11 1.89 -0.71
N ARG A 49 14.33 1.39 -0.85
CA ARG A 49 15.22 1.75 -1.97
C ARG A 49 15.09 0.73 -3.11
N ILE A 50 14.65 1.18 -4.27
CA ILE A 50 14.70 0.41 -5.51
C ILE A 50 16.09 0.59 -6.13
N VAL A 51 16.81 -0.51 -6.33
CA VAL A 51 18.12 -0.50 -7.01
C VAL A 51 17.89 -0.85 -8.47
N ARG A 52 18.59 -0.27 -9.46
CA ARG A 52 18.39 -0.67 -10.86
C ARG A 52 19.02 -2.06 -11.12
N PRO A 53 18.54 -2.83 -12.11
CA PRO A 53 19.23 -4.04 -12.54
C PRO A 53 20.70 -3.72 -12.88
N PRO A 54 21.66 -4.58 -12.49
CA PRO A 54 23.06 -4.36 -12.84
C PRO A 54 23.24 -4.42 -14.36
N LYS A 55 24.13 -3.60 -14.90
CA LYS A 55 24.52 -3.66 -16.32
C LYS A 55 25.26 -4.98 -16.60
N LYS A 56 25.19 -5.46 -17.85
CA LYS A 56 25.93 -6.65 -18.30
C LYS A 56 27.43 -6.45 -18.01
N GLY A 57 28.07 -7.42 -17.34
CA GLY A 57 29.47 -7.35 -16.93
C GLY A 57 29.73 -6.78 -15.53
N SER A 58 28.71 -6.33 -14.80
CA SER A 58 28.87 -5.93 -13.39
C SER A 58 28.96 -7.15 -12.46
N ALA A 59 29.94 -7.14 -11.56
CA ALA A 59 30.06 -8.13 -10.49
C ALA A 59 29.04 -7.94 -9.35
N VAL A 60 28.35 -6.79 -9.31
CA VAL A 60 27.42 -6.47 -8.21
C VAL A 60 26.06 -7.15 -8.44
N GLN A 61 25.71 -8.09 -7.57
CA GLN A 61 24.39 -8.71 -7.55
C GLN A 61 23.37 -7.84 -6.83
N ARG A 62 22.23 -7.57 -7.49
CA ARG A 62 21.11 -6.84 -6.88
C ARG A 62 20.35 -7.76 -5.90
N PRO A 63 20.12 -7.35 -4.64
CA PRO A 63 19.26 -8.09 -3.72
C PRO A 63 17.81 -8.14 -4.23
N ARG A 64 17.17 -9.32 -4.15
CA ARG A 64 15.77 -9.51 -4.59
C ARG A 64 14.79 -8.58 -3.86
N SER A 65 15.07 -8.27 -2.59
CA SER A 65 14.29 -7.33 -1.76
C SER A 65 14.30 -5.88 -2.27
N ARG A 66 15.28 -5.51 -3.10
CA ARG A 66 15.40 -4.17 -3.72
C ARG A 66 14.94 -4.17 -5.18
N THR A 67 14.12 -5.15 -5.56
CA THR A 67 13.47 -5.21 -6.87
C THR A 67 12.27 -4.28 -6.96
N LEU A 68 11.95 -3.74 -8.14
CA LEU A 68 10.78 -2.87 -8.33
C LEU A 68 9.50 -3.60 -7.90
N THR A 69 9.37 -4.86 -8.31
CA THR A 69 8.25 -5.73 -7.98
C THR A 69 8.16 -5.99 -6.48
N ALA A 70 9.24 -6.47 -5.85
CA ALA A 70 9.23 -6.76 -4.41
C ALA A 70 8.99 -5.50 -3.56
N VAL A 71 9.52 -4.34 -3.96
CA VAL A 71 9.27 -3.08 -3.25
C VAL A 71 7.81 -2.65 -3.38
N HIS A 72 7.20 -2.78 -4.57
CA HIS A 72 5.80 -2.42 -4.77
C HIS A 72 4.86 -3.34 -3.96
N ASP A 73 5.16 -4.64 -3.93
CA ASP A 73 4.38 -5.60 -3.14
C ASP A 73 4.51 -5.32 -1.64
N ALA A 74 5.72 -5.06 -1.16
CA ALA A 74 5.93 -4.69 0.24
C ALA A 74 5.37 -3.30 0.59
N MET A 75 5.20 -2.39 -0.39
CA MET A 75 4.51 -1.11 -0.18
C MET A 75 3.01 -1.30 -0.06
N LEU A 76 2.40 -2.22 -0.82
CA LEU A 76 0.98 -2.56 -0.67
C LEU A 76 0.67 -3.00 0.76
N GLU A 77 1.46 -3.90 1.32
CA GLU A 77 1.30 -4.36 2.70
C GLU A 77 1.42 -3.24 3.75
N ASP A 78 2.22 -2.21 3.50
CA ASP A 78 2.31 -1.08 4.41
C ASP A 78 1.11 -0.15 4.30
N VAL A 79 0.60 0.06 3.07
CA VAL A 79 -0.55 0.93 2.82
C VAL A 79 -1.81 0.41 3.50
N VAL A 80 -2.03 -0.91 3.48
CA VAL A 80 -3.29 -1.51 3.99
C VAL A 80 -3.25 -1.88 5.46
N TYR A 81 -2.09 -1.79 6.12
CA TYR A 81 -1.98 -2.09 7.55
C TYR A 81 -2.97 -1.22 8.35
N PRO A 82 -3.77 -1.78 9.28
CA PRO A 82 -3.64 -3.09 9.93
C PRO A 82 -4.23 -4.29 9.17
N ALA A 83 -5.01 -4.08 8.10
CA ALA A 83 -5.62 -5.18 7.37
C ALA A 83 -4.56 -6.02 6.63
N GLU A 84 -4.75 -7.34 6.64
CA GLU A 84 -3.88 -8.28 5.93
C GLU A 84 -4.44 -8.58 4.54
N ILE A 85 -3.54 -8.78 3.57
CA ILE A 85 -3.90 -9.14 2.21
C ILE A 85 -4.08 -10.67 2.17
N VAL A 86 -5.32 -11.11 1.96
CA VAL A 86 -5.68 -12.53 1.82
C VAL A 86 -5.47 -13.01 0.39
N GLY A 87 -5.68 -12.13 -0.59
CA GLY A 87 -5.60 -12.51 -1.99
C GLY A 87 -5.15 -11.37 -2.88
N LYS A 88 -4.50 -11.73 -3.98
CA LYS A 88 -4.10 -10.79 -5.03
C LYS A 88 -4.39 -11.40 -6.39
N ARG A 89 -5.23 -10.74 -7.18
CA ARG A 89 -5.54 -11.12 -8.56
C ARG A 89 -5.17 -9.98 -9.49
N VAL A 90 -4.65 -10.29 -10.66
CA VAL A 90 -4.37 -9.28 -11.68
C VAL A 90 -5.31 -9.53 -12.84
N ARG A 91 -6.21 -8.57 -13.11
CA ARG A 91 -7.08 -8.59 -14.27
C ARG A 91 -6.41 -7.85 -15.41
N TYR A 92 -6.33 -8.50 -16.56
CA TYR A 92 -5.91 -7.91 -17.81
C TYR A 92 -7.16 -7.51 -18.59
N ARG A 93 -7.22 -6.26 -19.05
CA ARG A 93 -8.28 -5.76 -19.92
C ARG A 93 -7.89 -5.94 -21.39
N LEU A 94 -8.87 -5.83 -22.29
CA LEU A 94 -8.69 -5.97 -23.75
C LEU A 94 -7.75 -4.91 -24.32
N ASP A 95 -7.67 -3.74 -23.68
CA ASP A 95 -6.74 -2.64 -24.01
C ASP A 95 -5.29 -2.92 -23.54
N GLY A 96 -5.01 -4.09 -22.96
CA GLY A 96 -3.70 -4.46 -22.41
C GLY A 96 -3.40 -3.85 -21.04
N SER A 97 -4.27 -2.98 -20.52
CA SER A 97 -4.12 -2.40 -19.20
C SER A 97 -4.36 -3.44 -18.10
N LYS A 98 -3.75 -3.21 -16.93
CA LYS A 98 -3.79 -4.13 -15.80
C LYS A 98 -4.43 -3.46 -14.60
N ILE A 99 -5.38 -4.17 -13.97
CA ILE A 99 -5.98 -3.76 -12.70
C ILE A 99 -5.63 -4.84 -11.67
N ILE A 100 -5.01 -4.44 -10.57
CA ILE A 100 -4.68 -5.35 -9.48
C ILE A 100 -5.85 -5.32 -8.49
N LYS A 101 -6.52 -6.45 -8.33
CA LYS A 101 -7.54 -6.66 -7.30
C LYS A 101 -6.87 -7.26 -6.06
N ILE A 102 -7.02 -6.58 -4.93
CA ILE A 102 -6.45 -6.99 -3.65
C ILE A 102 -7.61 -7.29 -2.71
N PHE A 103 -7.60 -8.50 -2.16
CA PHE A 103 -8.59 -8.95 -1.21
C PHE A 103 -8.03 -8.80 0.20
N LEU A 104 -8.71 -8.04 1.04
CA LEU A 104 -8.36 -7.83 2.44
C LEU A 104 -9.11 -8.81 3.35
N ASP A 105 -8.60 -9.05 4.55
CA ASP A 105 -9.32 -9.86 5.55
C ASP A 105 -10.66 -9.19 5.93
N PRO A 106 -11.80 -9.89 5.79
CA PRO A 106 -13.11 -9.35 6.16
C PRO A 106 -13.24 -8.95 7.62
N LYS A 107 -12.42 -9.48 8.54
CA LYS A 107 -12.45 -9.12 9.96
C LYS A 107 -12.14 -7.65 10.23
N GLU A 108 -11.28 -7.05 9.41
CA GLU A 108 -10.86 -5.66 9.53
C GLU A 108 -11.74 -4.69 8.73
N ARG A 109 -12.83 -5.18 8.11
CA ARG A 109 -13.69 -4.41 7.21
C ARG A 109 -14.15 -3.08 7.81
N ASN A 110 -14.67 -3.13 9.03
CA ASN A 110 -15.19 -1.94 9.73
C ASN A 110 -14.12 -0.85 9.92
N ASN A 111 -12.84 -1.24 10.02
CA ASN A 111 -11.73 -0.32 10.26
C ASN A 111 -11.13 0.25 8.97
N THR A 112 -11.22 -0.46 7.85
CA THR A 112 -10.54 -0.08 6.60
C THR A 112 -11.46 0.35 5.45
N GLU A 113 -12.76 0.08 5.53
CA GLU A 113 -13.72 0.37 4.43
C GLU A 113 -13.76 1.84 4.03
N TYR A 114 -13.71 2.79 4.98
CA TYR A 114 -13.70 4.22 4.66
C TYR A 114 -12.40 4.71 3.98
N LYS A 115 -11.31 3.93 4.05
CA LYS A 115 -9.98 4.26 3.52
C LYS A 115 -9.65 3.63 2.17
N LEU A 116 -10.49 2.75 1.63
CA LEU A 116 -10.15 1.97 0.43
C LEU A 116 -9.81 2.85 -0.78
N GLU A 117 -10.55 3.94 -0.99
CA GLU A 117 -10.26 4.91 -2.05
C GLU A 117 -8.91 5.61 -1.83
N SER A 118 -8.60 5.96 -0.58
CA SER A 118 -7.33 6.56 -0.17
C SER A 118 -6.15 5.62 -0.38
N PHE A 119 -6.31 4.33 -0.08
CA PHE A 119 -5.29 3.33 -0.38
C PHE A 119 -5.03 3.21 -1.88
N SER A 120 -6.09 3.18 -2.70
CA SER A 120 -5.95 3.11 -4.15
C SER A 120 -5.24 4.35 -4.70
N GLY A 121 -5.67 5.55 -4.28
CA GLY A 121 -5.09 6.81 -4.72
C GLY A 121 -3.62 6.97 -4.31
N VAL A 122 -3.28 6.65 -3.06
CA VAL A 122 -1.90 6.71 -2.56
C VAL A 122 -1.01 5.73 -3.32
N TYR A 123 -1.45 4.48 -3.50
CA TYR A 123 -0.65 3.48 -4.20
C TYR A 123 -0.46 3.82 -5.68
N ARG A 124 -1.51 4.31 -6.35
CA ARG A 124 -1.43 4.78 -7.74
C ARG A 124 -0.46 5.94 -7.88
N LYS A 125 -0.48 6.91 -6.97
CA LYS A 125 0.43 8.07 -7.02
C LYS A 125 1.90 7.70 -6.76
N LEU A 126 2.14 6.69 -5.92
CA LEU A 126 3.49 6.24 -5.58
C LEU A 126 4.08 5.29 -6.63
N THR A 127 3.25 4.46 -7.27
CA THR A 127 3.73 3.35 -8.10
C THR A 127 3.29 3.41 -9.56
N GLY A 128 2.31 4.26 -9.89
CA GLY A 128 1.69 4.34 -11.22
C GLY A 128 0.77 3.16 -11.56
N LYS A 129 0.47 2.26 -10.61
CA LYS A 129 -0.34 1.06 -10.85
C LYS A 129 -1.75 1.25 -10.30
N ASP A 130 -2.74 0.82 -11.08
CA ASP A 130 -4.15 0.84 -10.67
C ASP A 130 -4.48 -0.38 -9.79
N VAL A 131 -5.05 -0.09 -8.63
CA VAL A 131 -5.40 -1.09 -7.62
C VAL A 131 -6.83 -0.87 -7.15
N VAL A 132 -7.55 -1.98 -6.98
CA VAL A 132 -8.88 -2.01 -6.37
C VAL A 132 -8.79 -2.92 -5.14
N PHE A 133 -9.22 -2.40 -4.00
CA PHE A 133 -9.31 -3.16 -2.75
C PHE A 133 -10.74 -3.63 -2.57
N ASP A 134 -10.88 -4.89 -2.17
CA ASP A 134 -12.18 -5.53 -1.94
C ASP A 134 -12.05 -6.53 -0.79
N TYR A 135 -13.18 -7.05 -0.31
CA TYR A 135 -13.20 -8.16 0.63
C TYR A 135 -13.64 -9.43 -0.12
N PRO A 136 -13.11 -10.62 0.24
CA PRO A 136 -13.62 -11.85 -0.33
C PRO A 136 -15.10 -11.97 0.06
N ILE A 137 -15.95 -12.17 -0.94
CA ILE A 137 -17.32 -12.61 -0.70
C ILE A 137 -17.15 -14.04 -0.19
N THR A 138 -17.44 -14.26 1.09
CA THR A 138 -17.63 -15.63 1.60
C THR A 138 -18.81 -16.18 0.83
N ASP A 139 -18.54 -17.07 -0.13
CA ASP A 139 -19.59 -17.95 -0.65
C ASP A 139 -20.18 -18.68 0.56
N ALA A 140 -21.48 -18.48 0.77
CA ALA A 140 -22.27 -19.17 1.79
C ALA A 140 -22.34 -20.67 1.51
#